data_AF-A0A931R9Q6-F1
#
_entry.id   AF-A0A931R9Q6-F1
#
_cell.length_a   1.000
_cell.length_b   1.000
_cell.length_c   1.000
_cell.angle_alpha   90.00
_cell.angle_beta   90.00
_cell.angle_gamma   90.00
#
_symmetry.space_group_name_H-M   'P 1'
#
loop_
_entity.id
_entity.type
_entity.pdbx_description
1 polymer ?
#
loop_
_entity_poly.entity_id
_entity_poly.type
_entity_poly.pdbx_seq_one_letter_code
_entity_poly.pdbx_strand_id
1 'polypeptide(L)'
;LLSKYGLEAAKDVPFVQIGGMPELTAALTKKTVVAAPMSQPMVYVAQQAGLRMIANLAKEEIPFLHMGLTTSKKWLRERRPQAKAFIRAYGRALYFMHTRKEETLAIFAKYTKINDRGMLDGSIQYGYDFMEKVPLVKAQAFQVTLDQIARTNPKAKQAKPEQFFDNSLVQELINEGFFAKLWGKNP
;
A
#
# COMPACT_ATOMS: atom_id res chain seq x y z
N LEU A 1 0.63 15.04 0.75
CA LEU A 1 1.98 15.38 1.22
C LEU A 1 2.26 16.88 1.09
N LEU A 2 2.38 17.43 -0.13
CA LEU A 2 2.70 18.86 -0.33
C LEU A 2 1.81 19.82 0.47
N SER A 3 0.49 19.64 0.40
CA SER A 3 -0.45 20.48 1.16
C SER A 3 -0.30 20.36 2.68
N LYS A 4 0.18 19.21 3.21
CA LYS A 4 0.48 19.04 4.65
C LYS A 4 1.63 19.96 5.09
N TYR A 5 2.52 20.30 4.15
CA TYR A 5 3.66 21.18 4.34
C TYR A 5 3.43 22.60 3.77
N GLY A 6 2.16 22.97 3.52
CA GLY A 6 1.81 24.31 3.04
C GLY A 6 2.17 24.62 1.59
N LEU A 7 2.54 23.61 0.79
CA LEU A 7 2.89 23.76 -0.62
C LEU A 7 1.68 23.45 -1.53
N GLU A 8 1.48 24.30 -2.52
CA GLU A 8 0.47 24.17 -3.56
C GLU A 8 1.02 23.37 -4.75
N ALA A 9 0.37 22.25 -5.05
CA ALA A 9 0.70 21.38 -6.18
C ALA A 9 0.64 22.14 -7.51
N ALA A 10 1.59 21.88 -8.42
CA ALA A 10 1.74 22.52 -9.73
C ALA A 10 2.10 24.01 -9.74
N LYS A 11 1.86 24.74 -8.64
CA LYS A 11 2.28 26.14 -8.47
C LYS A 11 3.65 26.24 -7.79
N ASP A 12 3.79 25.67 -6.60
CA ASP A 12 5.05 25.70 -5.84
C ASP A 12 5.98 24.54 -6.22
N VAL A 13 5.40 23.44 -6.70
CA VAL A 13 6.14 22.23 -7.12
C VAL A 13 5.62 21.76 -8.48
N PRO A 14 6.36 21.99 -9.58
CA PRO A 14 5.98 21.50 -10.89
C PRO A 14 6.17 19.97 -10.96
N PHE A 15 5.22 19.29 -11.61
CA PHE A 15 5.29 17.85 -11.84
C PHE A 15 5.75 17.54 -13.26
N VAL A 16 6.67 16.58 -13.38
CA VAL A 16 7.08 16.01 -14.67
C VAL A 16 6.70 14.55 -14.66
N GLN A 17 5.93 14.12 -15.66
CA GLN A 17 5.63 12.70 -15.84
C GLN A 17 6.88 11.98 -16.33
N ILE A 18 7.35 11.04 -15.51
CA ILE A 18 8.47 10.14 -15.81
C ILE A 18 7.93 8.73 -15.63
N GLY A 19 8.38 7.79 -16.49
CA GLY A 19 7.84 6.44 -16.61
C GLY A 19 7.91 5.57 -15.33
N GLY A 20 8.66 4.47 -15.39
CA GLY A 20 8.75 3.53 -14.27
C GLY A 20 9.75 3.95 -13.19
N MET A 21 9.88 3.10 -12.17
CA MET A 21 10.86 3.28 -11.08
C MET A 21 12.33 3.36 -11.57
N PRO A 22 12.77 2.58 -12.58
CA PRO A 22 14.11 2.74 -13.13
C PRO A 22 14.35 4.14 -13.74
N GLU A 23 13.38 4.66 -14.49
CA GLU A 23 13.46 5.99 -15.10
C GLU A 23 13.47 7.10 -14.03
N LEU A 24 12.66 6.97 -12.98
CA LEU A 24 12.67 7.88 -11.83
C LEU A 24 14.03 7.88 -11.12
N THR A 25 14.62 6.70 -10.91
CA THR A 25 15.95 6.57 -10.29
C THR A 25 17.01 7.27 -11.12
N ALA A 26 17.00 7.07 -12.44
CA ALA A 26 17.93 7.74 -13.35
C ALA A 26 17.74 9.27 -13.36
N ALA A 27 16.49 9.75 -13.34
CA ALA A 27 16.18 11.18 -13.30
C ALA A 27 16.68 11.85 -12.01
N LEU A 28 16.51 11.19 -10.86
CA LEU A 28 17.04 11.65 -9.57
C LEU A 28 18.58 11.70 -9.59
N THR A 29 19.24 10.65 -10.05
CA THR A 29 20.71 10.59 -10.12
C THR A 29 21.28 11.67 -11.05
N LYS A 30 20.61 11.93 -12.19
CA LYS A 30 20.96 13.02 -13.12
C LYS A 30 20.54 14.40 -12.65
N LYS A 31 19.85 14.50 -11.50
CA LYS A 31 19.31 15.74 -10.93
C LYS A 31 18.36 16.49 -11.88
N THR A 32 17.70 15.80 -12.81
CA THR A 32 16.67 16.41 -13.66
C THR A 32 15.36 16.60 -12.90
N VAL A 33 15.18 15.88 -11.78
CA VAL A 33 14.14 16.12 -10.78
C VAL A 33 14.76 16.13 -9.39
N VAL A 34 14.17 16.87 -8.46
CA VAL A 34 14.67 17.02 -7.07
C VAL A 34 14.08 15.98 -6.10
N ALA A 35 12.94 15.40 -6.46
CA ALA A 35 12.24 14.38 -5.68
C ALA A 35 11.36 13.53 -6.61
N ALA A 36 11.14 12.27 -6.23
CA ALA A 36 10.22 11.36 -6.91
C ALA A 36 9.54 10.43 -5.89
N PRO A 37 8.28 10.02 -6.13
CA PRO A 37 7.67 8.94 -5.36
C PRO A 37 8.42 7.63 -5.65
N MET A 38 8.78 6.89 -4.60
CA MET A 38 9.44 5.59 -4.70
C MET A 38 8.87 4.63 -3.67
N SER A 39 8.91 3.34 -4.00
CA SER A 39 8.57 2.24 -3.09
C SER A 39 9.75 1.29 -2.94
N GLN A 40 9.75 0.50 -1.88
CA GLN A 40 10.70 -0.60 -1.75
C GLN A 40 10.39 -1.66 -2.82
N PRO A 41 11.40 -2.40 -3.31
CA PRO A 41 12.81 -2.36 -2.91
C PRO A 41 13.65 -1.24 -3.57
N MET A 42 13.08 -0.44 -4.47
CA MET A 42 13.84 0.56 -5.24
C MET A 42 14.35 1.72 -4.39
N VAL A 43 13.69 2.03 -3.27
CA VAL A 43 14.20 2.97 -2.26
C VAL A 43 15.59 2.53 -1.76
N TYR A 44 15.80 1.24 -1.48
CA TYR A 44 17.11 0.74 -1.07
C TYR A 44 18.18 0.99 -2.15
N VAL A 45 17.87 0.69 -3.42
CA VAL A 45 18.78 0.94 -4.55
C VAL A 45 19.11 2.43 -4.68
N ALA A 46 18.10 3.30 -4.55
CA ALA A 46 18.28 4.74 -4.58
C ALA A 46 19.19 5.24 -3.44
N GLN A 47 19.04 4.68 -2.23
CA GLN A 47 19.89 5.02 -1.09
C GLN A 47 21.35 4.59 -1.30
N GLN A 48 21.59 3.43 -1.91
CA GLN A 48 22.95 3.02 -2.29
C GLN A 48 23.58 3.97 -3.32
N ALA A 49 22.75 4.64 -4.15
CA ALA A 49 23.18 5.68 -5.08
C ALA A 49 23.33 7.08 -4.43
N GLY A 50 23.25 7.18 -3.10
CA GLY A 50 23.42 8.44 -2.36
C GLY A 50 22.17 9.31 -2.28
N LEU A 51 21.01 8.82 -2.76
CA LEU A 51 19.73 9.51 -2.58
C LEU A 51 19.23 9.32 -1.15
N ARG A 52 18.41 10.27 -0.69
CA ARG A 52 17.82 10.24 0.66
C ARG A 52 16.30 10.27 0.59
N MET A 53 15.67 9.51 1.49
CA MET A 53 14.24 9.61 1.72
C MET A 53 13.95 10.93 2.44
N ILE A 54 13.11 11.77 1.84
CA ILE A 54 12.71 13.07 2.41
C ILE A 54 11.35 13.04 3.10
N ALA A 55 10.52 12.05 2.78
CA ALA A 55 9.22 11.81 3.42
C ALA A 55 8.84 10.33 3.28
N ASN A 56 8.15 9.79 4.29
CA ASN A 56 7.58 8.43 4.25
C ASN A 56 6.06 8.55 4.48
N LEU A 57 5.26 8.22 3.47
CA LEU A 57 3.80 8.38 3.53
C LEU A 57 3.14 7.57 4.67
N ALA A 58 3.69 6.42 5.05
CA ALA A 58 3.19 5.64 6.19
C ALA A 58 3.43 6.37 7.51
N LYS A 59 4.64 6.91 7.72
CA LYS A 59 4.97 7.71 8.93
C LYS A 59 4.24 9.05 8.98
N GLU A 60 3.88 9.58 7.83
CA GLU A 60 3.12 10.82 7.71
C GLU A 60 1.62 10.64 7.97
N GLU A 61 1.17 9.39 8.22
CA GLU A 61 -0.23 9.02 8.44
C GLU A 61 -1.16 9.52 7.32
N ILE A 62 -0.64 9.62 6.08
CA ILE A 62 -1.43 10.02 4.94
C ILE A 62 -2.20 8.78 4.45
N PRO A 63 -3.54 8.74 4.58
CA PRO A 63 -4.31 7.58 4.16
C PRO A 63 -4.25 7.47 2.64
N PHE A 64 -3.44 6.53 2.15
CA PHE A 64 -3.23 6.31 0.73
C PHE A 64 -3.41 4.83 0.40
N LEU A 65 -4.43 4.52 -0.40
CA LEU A 65 -4.64 3.17 -0.90
C LEU A 65 -3.65 2.90 -2.05
N HIS A 66 -2.55 2.24 -1.73
CA HIS A 66 -1.55 1.87 -2.75
C HIS A 66 -1.97 0.61 -3.53
N MET A 67 -2.42 -0.44 -2.84
CA MET A 67 -2.93 -1.67 -3.45
C MET A 67 -4.16 -2.18 -2.69
N GLY A 68 -5.06 -2.88 -3.40
CA GLY A 68 -6.24 -3.50 -2.82
C GLY A 68 -6.53 -4.86 -3.44
N LEU A 69 -7.15 -5.75 -2.66
CA LEU A 69 -7.68 -7.02 -3.16
C LEU A 69 -9.06 -6.75 -3.77
N THR A 70 -9.21 -7.03 -5.07
CA THR A 70 -10.45 -6.75 -5.80
C THR A 70 -11.05 -8.01 -6.41
N THR A 71 -12.38 -8.11 -6.37
CA THR A 71 -13.15 -9.15 -7.08
C THR A 71 -14.48 -8.55 -7.55
N SER A 72 -15.24 -9.30 -8.36
CA SER A 72 -16.57 -8.86 -8.79
C SER A 72 -17.61 -9.02 -7.67
N LYS A 73 -18.56 -8.09 -7.59
CA LYS A 73 -19.70 -8.20 -6.67
C LYS A 73 -20.51 -9.48 -6.89
N LYS A 74 -20.62 -9.94 -8.15
CA LYS A 74 -21.31 -11.19 -8.50
C LYS A 74 -20.61 -12.39 -7.87
N TRP A 75 -19.30 -12.54 -8.12
CA TRP A 75 -18.52 -13.66 -7.58
C TRP A 75 -18.52 -13.66 -6.05
N LEU A 76 -18.37 -12.49 -5.42
CA LEU A 76 -18.43 -12.38 -3.95
C LEU A 76 -19.77 -12.89 -3.37
N ARG A 77 -20.89 -12.58 -4.01
CA ARG A 77 -22.22 -13.09 -3.58
C ARG A 77 -22.36 -14.59 -3.82
N GLU A 78 -21.96 -15.09 -4.99
CA GLU A 78 -22.14 -16.49 -5.40
C GLU A 78 -21.13 -17.45 -4.76
N ARG A 79 -20.00 -16.94 -4.29
CA ARG A 79 -18.87 -17.70 -3.74
C ARG A 79 -18.39 -17.11 -2.40
N ARG A 80 -19.34 -16.60 -1.60
CA ARG A 80 -19.05 -15.98 -0.30
C ARG A 80 -18.20 -16.87 0.62
N PRO A 81 -18.45 -18.19 0.77
CA PRO A 81 -17.60 -19.05 1.59
C PRO A 81 -16.15 -19.13 1.10
N GLN A 82 -15.94 -19.21 -0.21
CA GLN A 82 -14.61 -19.24 -0.84
C GLN A 82 -13.89 -17.90 -0.66
N ALA A 83 -14.60 -16.78 -0.86
CA ALA A 83 -14.06 -15.45 -0.61
C ALA A 83 -13.63 -15.28 0.85
N LYS A 84 -14.45 -15.73 1.81
CA LYS A 84 -14.11 -15.71 3.23
C LYS A 84 -12.90 -16.61 3.54
N ALA A 85 -12.82 -17.79 2.93
CA ALA A 85 -11.67 -18.68 3.07
C ALA A 85 -10.38 -18.03 2.55
N PHE A 86 -10.46 -17.29 1.44
CA PHE A 86 -9.33 -16.52 0.91
C PHE A 86 -8.89 -15.43 1.90
N ILE A 87 -9.80 -14.64 2.47
CA ILE A 87 -9.44 -13.62 3.48
C ILE A 87 -8.79 -14.26 4.72
N ARG A 88 -9.27 -15.44 5.15
CA ARG A 88 -8.61 -16.20 6.23
C ARG A 88 -7.20 -16.68 5.86
N ALA A 89 -6.99 -17.09 4.61
CA ALA A 89 -5.67 -17.48 4.14
C ALA A 89 -4.73 -16.27 4.08
N TYR A 90 -5.23 -15.14 3.59
CA TYR A 90 -4.50 -13.87 3.55
C TYR A 90 -4.10 -13.39 4.96
N GLY A 91 -5.02 -13.41 5.93
CA GLY A 91 -4.69 -13.06 7.32
C GLY A 91 -3.62 -13.96 7.94
N ARG A 92 -3.64 -15.27 7.65
CA ARG A 92 -2.56 -16.19 8.08
C ARG A 92 -1.24 -15.90 7.39
N ALA A 93 -1.26 -15.53 6.10
CA ALA A 93 -0.07 -15.16 5.36
C ALA A 93 0.57 -13.88 5.93
N LEU A 94 -0.24 -12.89 6.30
CA LEU A 94 0.25 -11.70 7.00
C LEU A 94 0.87 -12.05 8.36
N TYR A 95 0.21 -12.91 9.13
CA TYR A 95 0.76 -13.41 10.40
C TYR A 95 2.10 -14.13 10.21
N PHE A 96 2.19 -15.00 9.21
CA PHE A 96 3.42 -15.68 8.83
C PHE A 96 4.53 -14.68 8.48
N MET A 97 4.23 -13.68 7.64
CA MET A 97 5.18 -12.62 7.24
C MET A 97 5.78 -11.87 8.45
N HIS A 98 4.99 -11.66 9.51
CA HIS A 98 5.44 -10.96 10.71
C HIS A 98 6.19 -11.87 11.71
N THR A 99 5.92 -13.17 11.68
CA THR A 99 6.45 -14.11 12.69
C THR A 99 7.52 -15.06 12.17
N ARG A 100 7.70 -15.13 10.85
CA ARG A 100 8.64 -16.01 10.12
C ARG A 100 9.37 -15.21 9.03
N LYS A 101 10.15 -14.22 9.46
CA LYS A 101 10.87 -13.30 8.57
C LYS A 101 11.75 -14.04 7.54
N GLU A 102 12.67 -14.90 7.99
CA GLU A 102 13.62 -15.56 7.08
C GLU A 102 12.93 -16.48 6.05
N GLU A 103 11.92 -17.24 6.47
CA GLU A 103 11.14 -18.07 5.56
C GLU A 103 10.37 -17.22 4.52
N THR A 104 9.84 -16.08 4.95
CA THR A 104 9.19 -15.12 4.05
C THR A 104 10.17 -14.55 3.03
N LEU A 105 11.38 -14.19 3.45
CA LEU A 105 12.41 -13.67 2.54
C LEU A 105 12.85 -14.73 1.52
N ALA A 106 12.94 -16.00 1.91
CA ALA A 106 13.21 -17.10 0.99
C ALA A 106 12.10 -17.25 -0.06
N ILE A 107 10.83 -17.11 0.35
CA ILE A 107 9.68 -17.09 -0.58
C ILE A 107 9.78 -15.89 -1.54
N PHE A 108 10.08 -14.70 -1.02
CA PHE A 108 10.24 -13.49 -1.83
C PHE A 108 11.35 -13.69 -2.87
N ALA A 109 12.52 -14.16 -2.47
CA ALA A 109 13.63 -14.43 -3.38
C ALA A 109 13.24 -15.43 -4.48
N LYS A 110 12.56 -16.54 -4.12
CA LYS A 110 12.11 -17.56 -5.07
C LYS A 110 11.20 -17.01 -6.17
N TYR A 111 10.23 -16.16 -5.81
CA TYR A 111 9.21 -15.68 -6.75
C TYR A 111 9.60 -14.37 -7.46
N THR A 112 10.36 -13.49 -6.81
CA THR A 112 10.80 -12.22 -7.40
C THR A 112 12.12 -12.33 -8.15
N LYS A 113 12.88 -13.41 -7.92
CA LYS A 113 14.26 -13.60 -8.40
C LYS A 113 15.26 -12.56 -7.87
N ILE A 114 14.91 -11.85 -6.81
CA ILE A 114 15.80 -10.92 -6.10
C ILE A 114 16.65 -11.72 -5.12
N ASN A 115 17.98 -11.60 -5.25
CA ASN A 115 18.93 -12.23 -4.32
C ASN A 115 19.63 -11.19 -3.41
N ASP A 116 19.52 -9.90 -3.73
CA ASP A 116 20.08 -8.84 -2.89
C ASP A 116 19.33 -8.77 -1.55
N ARG A 117 20.07 -8.93 -0.46
CA ARG A 117 19.48 -8.99 0.88
C ARG A 117 18.81 -7.68 1.29
N GLY A 118 19.40 -6.55 0.97
CA GLY A 118 18.84 -5.24 1.31
C GLY A 118 17.54 -4.94 0.58
N MET A 119 17.42 -5.37 -0.68
CA MET A 119 16.17 -5.31 -1.44
C MET A 119 15.09 -6.22 -0.83
N LEU A 120 15.45 -7.44 -0.41
CA LEU A 120 14.52 -8.36 0.25
C LEU A 120 14.04 -7.80 1.60
N ASP A 121 14.97 -7.30 2.43
CA ASP A 121 14.65 -6.65 3.70
C ASP A 121 13.80 -5.38 3.50
N GLY A 122 14.08 -4.57 2.47
CA GLY A 122 13.24 -3.43 2.11
C GLY A 122 11.83 -3.85 1.70
N SER A 123 11.69 -4.94 0.95
CA SER A 123 10.38 -5.46 0.51
C SER A 123 9.53 -5.94 1.68
N ILE A 124 10.12 -6.64 2.66
CA ILE A 124 9.36 -7.07 3.84
C ILE A 124 8.99 -5.89 4.74
N GLN A 125 9.89 -4.90 4.89
CA GLN A 125 9.58 -3.67 5.63
C GLN A 125 8.41 -2.91 5.01
N TYR A 126 8.33 -2.87 3.69
CA TYR A 126 7.18 -2.28 3.00
C TYR A 126 5.87 -3.02 3.30
N GLY A 127 5.92 -4.35 3.40
CA GLY A 127 4.80 -5.15 3.89
C GLY A 127 4.38 -4.73 5.31
N TYR A 128 5.33 -4.52 6.22
CA TYR A 128 5.04 -4.08 7.60
C TYR A 128 4.46 -2.67 7.67
N ASP A 129 4.93 -1.75 6.80
CA ASP A 129 4.52 -0.35 6.82
C ASP A 129 3.13 -0.13 6.19
N PHE A 130 2.74 -0.94 5.20
CA PHE A 130 1.56 -0.67 4.36
C PHE A 130 0.49 -1.77 4.36
N MET A 131 0.77 -2.99 4.86
CA MET A 131 -0.25 -4.04 4.96
C MET A 131 -0.85 -4.10 6.36
N GLU A 132 -2.14 -3.81 6.45
CA GLU A 132 -2.90 -3.87 7.70
C GLU A 132 -2.98 -5.31 8.23
N LYS A 133 -2.61 -5.54 9.49
CA LYS A 133 -2.70 -6.86 10.17
C LYS A 133 -4.12 -7.43 10.14
N VAL A 134 -5.10 -6.55 10.30
CA VAL A 134 -6.51 -6.79 10.06
C VAL A 134 -6.87 -6.02 8.79
N PRO A 135 -7.16 -6.68 7.65
CA PRO A 135 -7.24 -6.04 6.34
C PRO A 135 -8.56 -5.28 6.13
N LEU A 136 -8.89 -4.38 7.04
CA LEU A 136 -10.00 -3.44 6.91
C LEU A 136 -9.60 -2.30 5.98
N VAL A 137 -10.50 -2.00 5.06
CA VAL A 137 -10.34 -0.87 4.17
C VAL A 137 -10.90 0.39 4.84
N LYS A 138 -10.08 1.44 4.93
CA LYS A 138 -10.45 2.73 5.53
C LYS A 138 -11.13 3.63 4.50
N ALA A 139 -12.33 4.13 4.80
CA ALA A 139 -13.08 5.01 3.91
C ALA A 139 -12.29 6.28 3.51
N GLN A 140 -11.47 6.80 4.44
CA GLN A 140 -10.64 7.99 4.22
C GLN A 140 -9.66 7.81 3.05
N ALA A 141 -9.19 6.59 2.79
CA ALA A 141 -8.26 6.32 1.69
C ALA A 141 -8.92 6.52 0.31
N PHE A 142 -10.23 6.28 0.20
CA PHE A 142 -11.00 6.60 -1.01
C PHE A 142 -11.35 8.07 -1.09
N GLN A 143 -11.65 8.72 0.04
CA GLN A 143 -12.00 10.14 0.06
C GLN A 143 -10.87 10.99 -0.55
N VAL A 144 -9.61 10.73 -0.18
CA VAL A 144 -8.45 11.41 -0.76
C VAL A 144 -8.41 11.29 -2.30
N THR A 145 -8.72 10.10 -2.81
CA THR A 145 -8.76 9.85 -4.27
C THR A 145 -9.94 10.57 -4.92
N LEU A 146 -11.13 10.54 -4.30
CA LEU A 146 -12.32 11.24 -4.79
C LEU A 146 -12.11 12.75 -4.82
N ASP A 147 -11.49 13.33 -3.79
CA ASP A 147 -11.17 14.76 -3.72
C ASP A 147 -10.19 15.17 -4.82
N GLN A 148 -9.21 14.31 -5.12
CA GLN A 148 -8.28 14.54 -6.22
C GLN A 148 -8.99 14.47 -7.57
N ILE A 149 -9.85 13.47 -7.79
CA ILE A 149 -10.65 13.35 -9.03
C ILE A 149 -11.63 14.52 -9.16
N ALA A 150 -12.19 15.00 -8.05
CA ALA A 150 -13.14 16.12 -8.04
C ALA A 150 -12.57 17.43 -8.59
N ARG A 151 -11.24 17.57 -8.64
CA ARG A 151 -10.56 18.72 -9.25
C ARG A 151 -10.75 18.79 -10.77
N THR A 152 -10.93 17.66 -11.43
CA THR A 152 -11.10 17.57 -12.89
C THR A 152 -12.46 16.99 -13.30
N ASN A 153 -13.12 16.24 -12.41
CA ASN A 153 -14.44 15.66 -12.62
C ASN A 153 -15.35 15.93 -11.40
N PRO A 154 -16.20 16.97 -11.46
CA PRO A 154 -17.07 17.36 -10.34
C PRO A 154 -18.01 16.27 -9.83
N LYS A 155 -18.35 15.25 -10.65
CA LYS A 155 -19.22 14.13 -10.24
C LYS A 155 -18.63 13.34 -9.06
N ALA A 156 -17.31 13.34 -8.89
CA ALA A 156 -16.66 12.66 -7.77
C ALA A 156 -17.07 13.23 -6.41
N LYS A 157 -17.50 14.50 -6.33
CA LYS A 157 -18.02 15.11 -5.08
C LYS A 157 -19.31 14.45 -4.58
N GLN A 158 -20.04 13.76 -5.45
CA GLN A 158 -21.31 13.10 -5.12
C GLN A 158 -21.12 11.63 -4.75
N ALA A 159 -19.95 11.06 -5.05
CA ALA A 159 -19.65 9.67 -4.73
C ALA A 159 -19.33 9.52 -3.24
N LYS A 160 -19.76 8.40 -2.65
CA LYS A 160 -19.45 8.05 -1.26
C LYS A 160 -18.35 7.00 -1.22
N PRO A 161 -17.32 7.14 -0.37
CA PRO A 161 -16.25 6.14 -0.21
C PRO A 161 -16.75 4.70 -0.07
N GLU A 162 -17.84 4.49 0.67
CA GLU A 162 -18.41 3.17 0.98
C GLU A 162 -18.94 2.44 -0.26
N GLN A 163 -19.10 3.12 -1.39
CA GLN A 163 -19.48 2.50 -2.65
C GLN A 163 -18.35 1.67 -3.29
N PHE A 164 -17.11 1.90 -2.85
CA PHE A 164 -15.90 1.40 -3.50
C PHE A 164 -15.17 0.29 -2.72
N PHE A 165 -15.64 -0.10 -1.54
CA PHE A 165 -15.07 -1.21 -0.78
C PHE A 165 -16.15 -2.05 -0.07
N ASP A 166 -15.78 -3.25 0.34
CA ASP A 166 -16.64 -4.17 1.10
C ASP A 166 -15.82 -4.80 2.24
N ASN A 167 -16.09 -4.37 3.47
CA ASN A 167 -15.46 -4.91 4.68
C ASN A 167 -16.27 -6.06 5.31
N SER A 168 -17.38 -6.51 4.71
CA SER A 168 -18.33 -7.43 5.35
C SER A 168 -17.68 -8.76 5.77
N LEU A 169 -16.82 -9.33 4.92
CA LEU A 169 -16.12 -10.57 5.23
C LEU A 169 -15.05 -10.41 6.32
N VAL A 170 -14.35 -9.28 6.32
CA VAL A 170 -13.33 -8.98 7.34
C VAL A 170 -14.02 -8.75 8.69
N GLN A 171 -15.12 -8.00 8.71
CA GLN A 171 -15.91 -7.76 9.92
C GLN A 171 -16.50 -9.06 10.48
N GLU A 172 -17.00 -9.95 9.63
CA GLU A 172 -17.49 -11.27 10.04
C GLU A 172 -16.37 -12.08 10.73
N LEU A 173 -15.15 -12.06 10.18
CA LEU A 173 -13.99 -12.74 10.78
C LEU A 173 -13.50 -12.08 12.08
N ILE A 174 -13.63 -10.76 12.22
CA ILE A 174 -13.38 -10.06 13.49
C ILE A 174 -14.35 -10.57 14.55
N ASN A 175 -15.65 -10.62 14.22
CA ASN A 175 -16.70 -11.07 15.14
C ASN A 175 -16.53 -12.55 15.53
N GLU A 176 -15.99 -13.39 14.63
CA GLU A 176 -15.62 -14.78 14.92
C GLU A 176 -14.34 -14.93 15.76
N GLY A 177 -13.66 -13.83 16.10
CA GLY A 177 -12.41 -13.85 16.86
C GLY A 177 -11.21 -14.37 16.07
N PHE A 178 -11.31 -14.51 14.74
CA PHE A 178 -10.24 -15.07 13.91
C PHE A 178 -8.94 -14.25 14.01
N PHE A 179 -9.03 -12.93 13.87
CA PHE A 179 -7.85 -12.06 13.95
C PHE A 179 -7.32 -11.94 15.38
N ALA A 180 -8.19 -11.95 16.38
CA ALA A 180 -7.77 -11.95 17.78
C ALA A 180 -6.96 -13.20 18.14
N LYS A 181 -7.30 -14.35 17.55
CA LYS A 181 -6.52 -15.59 17.70
C LYS A 181 -5.13 -15.51 17.06
N LEU A 182 -4.97 -14.76 15.97
CA LEU A 182 -3.67 -14.57 15.32
C LEU A 182 -2.80 -13.58 16.10
N TRP A 183 -3.37 -12.45 16.49
CA TRP A 183 -2.59 -11.28 16.89
C TRP A 183 -2.74 -10.88 18.37
N GLY A 184 -3.65 -11.50 19.12
CA GLY A 184 -4.00 -11.12 20.49
C GLY A 184 -5.29 -10.30 20.57
N LYS A 185 -5.73 -9.94 21.80
CA LYS A 185 -6.91 -9.09 22.00
C LYS A 185 -6.61 -7.66 21.53
N ASN A 186 -7.50 -7.07 20.73
CA ASN A 186 -7.37 -5.74 20.08
C ASN A 186 -6.12 -5.58 19.20
N PRO A 187 -6.02 -6.35 18.11
CA PRO A 187 -4.86 -6.36 17.23
C PRO A 187 -4.81 -5.25 16.18
#